data_AF-A0AAQ4DF54-F1
#
_entry.id   AF-A0AAQ4DF54-F1
#
_cell.length_a   1.000
_cell.length_b   1.000
_cell.length_c   1.000
_cell.angle_alpha   90.00
_cell.angle_beta   90.00
_cell.angle_gamma   90.00
#
_symmetry.space_group_name_H-M   'P 1'
#
loop_
_entity.id
_entity.type
_entity.pdbx_description
1 polymer ?
#
loop_
_entity_poly.entity_id
_entity_poly.type
_entity_poly.pdbx_seq_one_letter_code
_entity_poly.pdbx_strand_id
1 'polypeptide(L)'
;MWSSDSLLQRCLEAMLKGDPMLSSCASFCSLCVWHLSRQAASLREVNESRLKIYEQLEQNVAELEKSNQRLQQESRADKKRIRSLSTSVDVLEKKCEELQELADHLRLSLRPRDQQDEAADTAAATQQSISPDDDEPSTNHLLAPACPSGEDTDFVGFEESPFGTELVRLRCSLSRLKCQLTKEQETREELQAEVDNLVQENMRLQEEVLASQEREHQCLNLQMEMDILEDDRHLCSNCRALNRLEQCEEPEEELAELDHFSMVQLKDGLVVYGEQENMPEAIDSRPQAQSQDAESQVSLLSELDAQYRLLIDKYEALLDARCRSLALDGPAPEAWLDRCQVRQSGRGCQKE
;
A
#
# COMPACT_ATOMS: atom_id res chain seq x y z
N MET A 1 7.45 19.19 68.05
CA MET A 1 6.33 19.03 67.11
C MET A 1 5.58 20.35 67.06
N TRP A 2 5.96 21.24 66.14
CA TRP A 2 5.18 22.46 65.90
C TRP A 2 4.07 22.02 64.96
N SER A 3 2.84 21.93 65.48
CA SER A 3 1.69 21.48 64.68
C SER A 3 1.61 22.34 63.43
N SER A 4 1.48 21.71 62.27
CA SER A 4 1.33 22.34 60.95
C SER A 4 0.25 23.44 60.95
N ASP A 5 -0.74 23.31 61.83
CA ASP A 5 -1.79 24.30 62.11
C ASP A 5 -1.26 25.66 62.60
N SER A 6 -0.19 25.67 63.40
CA SER A 6 0.39 26.93 63.93
C SER A 6 1.15 27.73 62.87
N LEU A 7 1.70 27.07 61.85
CA LEU A 7 2.37 27.74 60.73
C LEU A 7 1.35 28.24 59.71
N LEU A 8 0.34 27.43 59.39
CA LEU A 8 -0.80 27.84 58.55
C LEU A 8 -1.53 29.05 59.15
N GLN A 9 -1.77 29.05 60.46
CA GLN A 9 -2.46 30.15 61.14
C GLN A 9 -1.62 31.43 61.22
N ARG A 10 -0.29 31.32 61.39
CA ARG A 10 0.62 32.47 61.32
C ARG A 10 0.76 33.03 59.90
N CYS A 11 0.73 32.18 58.88
CA CYS A 11 0.67 32.61 57.49
C CYS A 11 -0.67 33.29 57.17
N LEU A 12 -1.79 32.78 57.69
CA LEU A 12 -3.11 33.39 57.53
C LEU A 12 -3.18 34.77 58.20
N GLU A 13 -2.66 34.89 59.43
CA GLU A 13 -2.59 36.17 60.17
C GLU A 13 -1.67 37.19 59.48
N ALA A 14 -0.57 36.76 58.87
CA ALA A 14 0.33 37.63 58.11
C ALA A 14 -0.26 38.06 56.76
N MET A 15 -1.07 37.20 56.10
CA MET A 15 -1.88 37.59 54.94
C MET A 15 -2.97 38.61 55.31
N LEU A 16 -3.66 38.43 56.45
CA LEU A 16 -4.68 39.35 56.97
C LEU A 16 -4.12 40.73 57.38
N LYS A 17 -2.84 40.78 57.79
CA LYS A 17 -2.15 42.04 58.14
C LYS A 17 -1.54 42.77 56.94
N GLY A 18 -1.63 42.21 55.73
CA GLY A 18 -1.14 42.85 54.51
C GLY A 18 0.38 42.99 54.46
N ASP A 19 1.13 41.97 54.93
CA ASP A 19 2.59 42.00 54.88
C ASP A 19 3.07 41.96 53.42
N PRO A 20 3.79 42.99 52.93
CA PRO A 20 4.20 43.10 51.52
C PRO A 20 5.14 41.97 51.08
N MET A 21 5.87 41.37 52.02
CA MET A 21 6.75 40.21 51.76
C MET A 21 5.96 38.92 51.51
N LEU A 22 4.86 38.67 52.22
CA LEU A 22 3.99 37.53 51.93
C LEU A 22 3.22 37.74 50.63
N SER A 23 2.80 38.97 50.34
CA SER A 23 2.19 39.30 49.05
C SER A 23 3.15 39.03 47.89
N SER A 24 4.42 39.42 48.01
CA SER A 24 5.45 39.14 46.99
C SER A 24 5.71 37.64 46.83
N CYS A 25 5.79 36.90 47.94
CA CYS A 25 5.98 35.45 47.94
C CYS A 25 4.78 34.70 47.32
N ALA A 26 3.55 35.12 47.64
CA ALA A 26 2.33 34.58 47.04
C ALA A 26 2.27 34.85 45.54
N SER A 27 2.63 36.07 45.10
CA SER A 27 2.73 36.42 43.68
C SER A 27 3.78 35.58 42.94
N PHE A 28 4.96 35.37 43.53
CA PHE A 28 6.01 34.53 42.94
C PHE A 28 5.59 33.06 42.86
N CYS A 29 4.93 32.54 43.91
CA CYS A 29 4.39 31.19 43.91
C CYS A 29 3.30 31.01 42.84
N SER A 30 2.38 31.98 42.72
CA SER A 30 1.34 31.97 41.68
C SER A 30 1.95 31.99 40.27
N LEU A 31 3.00 32.79 40.05
CA LEU A 31 3.70 32.85 38.77
C LEU A 31 4.43 31.54 38.45
N CYS A 32 5.08 30.93 39.44
CA CYS A 32 5.73 29.62 39.30
C CYS A 32 4.72 28.51 38.97
N VAL A 33 3.60 28.46 39.69
CA VAL A 33 2.51 27.52 39.42
C VAL A 33 1.95 27.72 38.02
N TRP A 34 1.75 28.97 37.58
CA TRP A 34 1.28 29.28 36.24
C TRP A 34 2.26 28.82 35.16
N HIS A 35 3.56 29.13 35.27
CA HIS A 35 4.57 28.69 34.30
C HIS A 35 4.70 27.17 34.22
N LEU A 36 4.73 26.49 35.37
CA LEU A 36 4.79 25.02 35.41
C LEU A 36 3.53 24.40 34.82
N SER A 37 2.36 24.97 35.11
CA SER A 37 1.09 24.51 34.54
C SER A 37 1.05 24.71 33.02
N ARG A 38 1.56 25.84 32.53
CA ARG A 38 1.68 26.13 31.09
C ARG A 38 2.64 25.16 30.40
N GLN A 39 3.80 24.91 31.00
CA GLN A 39 4.76 23.93 30.48
C GLN A 39 4.19 22.51 30.50
N ALA A 40 3.47 22.13 31.55
CA ALA A 40 2.79 20.83 31.64
C ALA A 40 1.65 20.69 30.62
N ALA A 41 0.94 21.77 30.29
CA ALA A 41 -0.07 21.78 29.23
C ALA A 41 0.57 21.57 27.85
N SER A 42 1.62 22.33 27.52
CA SER A 42 2.35 22.18 26.25
C SER A 42 2.95 20.78 26.09
N LEU A 43 3.53 20.20 27.15
CA LEU A 43 4.02 18.83 27.10
C LEU A 43 2.90 17.79 26.90
N ARG A 44 1.68 18.03 27.41
CA ARG A 44 0.54 17.14 27.16
C ARG A 44 0.13 17.19 25.70
N GLU A 45 0.04 18.38 25.12
CA GLU A 45 -0.31 18.59 23.72
C GLU A 45 0.68 17.91 22.76
N VAL A 46 1.98 18.08 22.98
CA VAL A 46 3.02 17.42 22.17
C VAL A 46 2.94 15.89 22.31
N ASN A 47 2.66 15.37 23.51
CA ASN A 47 2.49 13.93 23.70
C ASN A 47 1.23 13.40 23.00
N GLU A 48 0.13 14.15 23.01
CA GLU A 48 -1.10 13.80 22.32
C GLU A 48 -0.91 13.81 20.80
N SER A 49 -0.26 14.85 20.26
CA SER A 49 0.12 14.92 18.83
C SER A 49 0.99 13.73 18.44
N ARG A 50 2.00 13.39 19.26
CA ARG A 50 2.85 12.21 19.03
C ARG A 50 2.05 10.91 19.03
N LEU A 51 1.08 10.77 19.93
CA LEU A 51 0.22 9.58 19.97
C LEU A 51 -0.61 9.45 18.68
N LYS A 52 -1.22 10.53 18.20
CA LYS A 52 -1.96 10.56 16.92
C LYS A 52 -1.08 10.17 15.74
N ILE A 53 0.17 10.64 15.71
CA ILE A 53 1.14 10.26 14.67
C ILE A 53 1.44 8.75 14.73
N TYR A 54 1.59 8.17 15.93
CA TYR A 54 1.79 6.73 16.06
C TYR A 54 0.57 5.93 15.62
N GLU A 55 -0.63 6.34 16.00
CA GLU A 55 -1.88 5.70 15.56
C GLU A 55 -2.02 5.74 14.02
N GLN A 56 -1.72 6.89 13.41
CA GLN A 56 -1.74 7.02 11.95
C GLN A 56 -0.67 6.12 11.29
N LEU A 57 0.53 6.02 11.89
CA LEU A 57 1.59 5.16 11.38
C LEU A 57 1.18 3.68 11.45
N GLU A 58 0.55 3.25 12.52
CA GLU A 58 0.02 1.89 12.68
C GLU A 58 -1.04 1.57 11.62
N GLN A 59 -1.96 2.50 11.36
CA GLN A 59 -2.96 2.37 10.30
C GLN A 59 -2.30 2.26 8.92
N ASN A 60 -1.36 3.15 8.61
CA ASN A 60 -0.63 3.14 7.33
C ASN A 60 0.16 1.85 7.12
N VAL A 61 0.81 1.32 8.16
CA VAL A 61 1.53 0.04 8.10
C VAL A 61 0.56 -1.09 7.80
N ALA A 62 -0.58 -1.16 8.49
CA ALA A 62 -1.60 -2.18 8.24
C ALA A 62 -2.16 -2.10 6.81
N GLU A 63 -2.42 -0.89 6.29
CA GLU A 63 -2.87 -0.68 4.92
C GLU A 63 -1.83 -1.11 3.88
N LEU A 64 -0.55 -0.77 4.09
CA LEU A 64 0.55 -1.17 3.24
C LEU A 64 0.74 -2.70 3.24
N GLU A 65 0.65 -3.34 4.40
CA GLU A 65 0.72 -4.79 4.52
C GLU A 65 -0.43 -5.47 3.77
N LYS A 66 -1.65 -4.96 3.92
CA LYS A 66 -2.83 -5.47 3.20
C LYS A 66 -2.68 -5.30 1.68
N SER A 67 -2.25 -4.12 1.22
CA SER A 67 -1.99 -3.84 -0.19
C SER A 67 -0.90 -4.76 -0.76
N ASN A 68 0.19 -4.95 -0.02
CA ASN A 68 1.28 -5.84 -0.42
C ASN A 68 0.82 -7.30 -0.50
N GLN A 69 0.07 -7.80 0.48
CA GLN A 69 -0.51 -9.14 0.43
C GLN A 69 -1.42 -9.33 -0.80
N ARG A 70 -2.25 -8.34 -1.12
CA ARG A 70 -3.09 -8.36 -2.32
C ARG A 70 -2.24 -8.42 -3.60
N LEU A 71 -1.25 -7.53 -3.75
CA LEU A 71 -0.35 -7.53 -4.91
C LEU A 71 0.43 -8.84 -5.04
N GLN A 72 0.84 -9.46 -3.93
CA GLN A 72 1.47 -10.77 -3.95
C GLN A 72 0.52 -11.88 -4.43
N GLN A 73 -0.75 -11.85 -4.03
CA GLN A 73 -1.76 -12.79 -4.50
C GLN A 73 -2.03 -12.62 -5.99
N GLU A 74 -2.20 -11.38 -6.46
CA GLU A 74 -2.36 -11.04 -7.88
C GLU A 74 -1.13 -11.51 -8.70
N SER A 75 0.09 -11.20 -8.23
CA SER A 75 1.33 -11.68 -8.85
C SER A 75 1.42 -13.20 -8.93
N ARG A 76 0.98 -13.93 -7.88
CA ARG A 76 0.92 -15.40 -7.90
C ARG A 76 -0.11 -15.90 -8.91
N ALA A 77 -1.27 -15.26 -9.02
CA ALA A 77 -2.30 -15.59 -9.99
C ALA A 77 -1.81 -15.37 -11.43
N ASP A 78 -1.17 -14.23 -11.70
CA ASP A 78 -0.61 -13.93 -13.01
C ASP A 78 0.53 -14.87 -13.38
N LYS A 79 1.41 -15.23 -12.44
CA LYS A 79 2.43 -16.28 -12.66
C LYS A 79 1.81 -17.63 -13.02
N LYS A 80 0.63 -17.98 -12.49
CA LYS A 80 -0.08 -19.21 -12.89
C LYS A 80 -0.66 -19.05 -14.30
N ARG A 81 -1.27 -17.91 -14.62
CA ARG A 81 -1.84 -17.61 -15.94
C ARG A 81 -0.78 -17.60 -17.04
N ILE A 82 0.36 -16.94 -16.80
CA ILE A 82 1.51 -16.93 -17.72
C ILE A 82 1.99 -18.36 -17.96
N ARG A 83 2.23 -19.16 -16.91
CA ARG A 83 2.65 -20.56 -17.08
C ARG A 83 1.67 -21.39 -17.90
N SER A 84 0.37 -21.24 -17.65
CA SER A 84 -0.67 -21.92 -18.43
C SER A 84 -0.65 -21.51 -19.90
N LEU A 85 -0.51 -20.22 -20.18
CA LEU A 85 -0.42 -19.71 -21.56
C LEU A 85 0.86 -20.20 -22.23
N SER A 86 2.01 -20.18 -21.54
CA SER A 86 3.27 -20.73 -22.06
C SER A 86 3.11 -22.20 -22.44
N THR A 87 2.51 -23.03 -21.57
CA THR A 87 2.27 -24.45 -21.93
C THR A 87 1.35 -24.62 -23.12
N SER A 88 0.36 -23.73 -23.31
CA SER A 88 -0.51 -23.76 -24.49
C SER A 88 0.24 -23.36 -25.75
N VAL A 89 1.15 -22.38 -25.66
CA VAL A 89 2.02 -21.99 -26.77
C VAL A 89 2.93 -23.15 -27.14
N ASP A 90 3.60 -23.80 -26.18
CA ASP A 90 4.46 -24.96 -26.44
C ASP A 90 3.71 -26.11 -27.16
N VAL A 91 2.46 -26.36 -26.78
CA VAL A 91 1.62 -27.38 -27.43
C VAL A 91 1.25 -26.98 -28.86
N LEU A 92 0.95 -25.70 -29.09
CA LEU A 92 0.65 -25.19 -30.43
C LEU A 92 1.89 -25.21 -31.32
N GLU A 93 3.06 -24.85 -30.80
CA GLU A 93 4.33 -24.91 -31.50
C GLU A 93 4.65 -26.34 -31.95
N LYS A 94 4.53 -27.33 -31.06
CA LYS A 94 4.69 -28.75 -31.43
C LYS A 94 3.73 -29.20 -32.53
N LYS A 95 2.46 -28.78 -32.46
CA LYS A 95 1.49 -29.10 -33.53
C LYS A 95 1.85 -28.45 -34.85
N CYS A 96 2.39 -27.23 -34.84
CA CYS A 96 2.88 -26.57 -36.04
C CYS A 96 4.11 -27.29 -36.62
N GLU A 97 5.04 -27.73 -35.77
CA GLU A 97 6.19 -28.56 -36.17
C GLU A 97 5.73 -29.88 -36.81
N GLU A 98 4.81 -30.62 -36.18
CA GLU A 98 4.23 -31.86 -36.71
C GLU A 98 3.55 -31.66 -38.08
N LEU A 99 2.76 -30.59 -38.22
CA LEU A 99 2.10 -30.25 -39.48
C LEU A 99 3.12 -29.85 -40.57
N GLN A 100 4.20 -29.16 -40.18
CA GLN A 100 5.28 -28.78 -41.09
C GLN A 100 6.05 -30.02 -41.57
N GLU A 101 6.37 -30.95 -40.67
CA GLU A 101 6.98 -32.24 -41.01
C GLU A 101 6.11 -33.06 -41.97
N LEU A 102 4.79 -33.12 -41.71
CA LEU A 102 3.85 -33.82 -42.60
C LEU A 102 3.78 -33.15 -43.99
N ALA A 103 3.75 -31.81 -44.04
CA ALA A 103 3.75 -31.06 -45.28
C ALA A 103 5.05 -31.30 -46.07
N ASP A 104 6.20 -31.33 -45.40
CA ASP A 104 7.49 -31.58 -46.04
C ASP A 104 7.62 -33.05 -46.50
N HIS A 105 7.11 -34.02 -45.74
CA HIS A 105 7.02 -35.42 -46.17
C HIS A 105 6.16 -35.55 -47.44
N LEU A 106 4.99 -34.90 -47.50
CA LEU A 106 4.14 -34.88 -48.69
C LEU A 106 4.85 -34.22 -49.87
N ARG A 107 5.53 -33.07 -49.68
CA ARG A 107 6.32 -32.41 -50.73
C ARG A 107 7.45 -33.30 -51.26
N LEU A 108 8.11 -34.07 -50.39
CA LEU A 108 9.14 -35.03 -50.77
C LEU A 108 8.56 -36.26 -51.49
N SER A 109 7.40 -36.74 -51.06
CA SER A 109 6.69 -37.85 -51.71
C SER A 109 6.10 -37.49 -53.07
N LEU A 110 5.75 -36.22 -53.29
CA LEU A 110 5.29 -35.68 -54.57
C LEU A 110 6.44 -35.14 -55.45
N ARG A 111 7.71 -35.25 -55.02
CA ARG A 111 8.82 -34.96 -55.95
C ARG A 111 8.73 -35.93 -57.12
N PRO A 112 8.61 -35.44 -58.36
CA PRO A 112 8.55 -36.31 -59.52
C PRO A 112 9.83 -37.14 -59.61
N ARG A 113 9.69 -38.41 -59.94
CA ARG A 113 10.77 -39.35 -60.27
C ARG A 113 11.36 -39.03 -61.66
N ASP A 114 11.34 -37.77 -62.08
CA ASP A 114 11.54 -37.31 -63.46
C ASP A 114 12.96 -36.78 -63.71
N GLN A 115 13.99 -37.37 -63.09
CA GLN A 115 15.37 -36.97 -63.37
C GLN A 115 16.33 -38.15 -63.55
N GLN A 116 15.85 -39.32 -64.00
CA GLN A 116 16.75 -40.42 -64.38
C GLN A 116 16.63 -40.96 -65.80
N ASP A 117 15.66 -40.57 -66.62
CA ASP A 117 15.50 -41.12 -67.97
C ASP A 117 15.30 -40.04 -69.06
N GLU A 118 16.23 -39.10 -69.25
CA GLU A 118 16.24 -38.24 -70.45
C GLU A 118 17.68 -38.02 -70.93
N ALA A 119 18.31 -39.12 -71.34
CA ALA A 119 19.55 -39.10 -72.12
C ALA A 119 19.59 -40.29 -73.09
N ALA A 120 18.56 -40.45 -73.92
CA ALA A 120 18.65 -41.25 -75.14
C ALA A 120 17.53 -40.88 -76.12
N ASP A 121 17.94 -40.50 -77.33
CA ASP A 121 17.31 -40.89 -78.59
C ASP A 121 15.94 -40.27 -78.93
N THR A 122 15.94 -39.12 -79.62
CA THR A 122 15.85 -39.03 -81.10
C THR A 122 14.43 -39.03 -81.67
N ALA A 123 14.18 -37.97 -82.46
CA ALA A 123 13.47 -37.97 -83.73
C ALA A 123 12.23 -38.87 -83.89
N ALA A 124 11.06 -38.25 -84.05
CA ALA A 124 10.37 -38.19 -85.35
C ALA A 124 8.87 -37.87 -85.17
N ALA A 125 8.47 -36.78 -85.83
CA ALA A 125 7.34 -36.73 -86.73
C ALA A 125 5.88 -36.79 -86.19
N THR A 126 5.09 -35.89 -86.80
CA THR A 126 3.72 -36.13 -87.31
C THR A 126 2.55 -35.59 -86.47
N GLN A 127 2.14 -34.39 -86.87
CA GLN A 127 0.79 -33.98 -87.34
C GLN A 127 -0.49 -34.29 -86.53
N GLN A 128 -1.34 -33.25 -86.49
CA GLN A 128 -2.83 -33.25 -86.40
C GLN A 128 -3.43 -33.64 -85.04
N SER A 129 -4.52 -33.06 -84.51
CA SER A 129 -5.45 -31.98 -84.89
C SER A 129 -6.57 -31.90 -83.81
N ILE A 130 -7.34 -30.80 -83.78
CA ILE A 130 -8.73 -30.65 -83.24
C ILE A 130 -8.89 -30.20 -81.75
N SER A 131 -9.45 -29.00 -81.56
CA SER A 131 -10.17 -28.48 -80.36
C SER A 131 -11.68 -28.85 -80.42
N PRO A 132 -12.63 -28.47 -79.52
CA PRO A 132 -12.57 -27.68 -78.27
C PRO A 132 -13.54 -28.16 -77.13
N ASP A 133 -13.63 -27.34 -76.05
CA ASP A 133 -14.76 -27.10 -75.11
C ASP A 133 -15.29 -28.22 -74.17
N ASP A 134 -15.23 -27.99 -72.85
CA ASP A 134 -16.39 -27.55 -72.06
C ASP A 134 -16.02 -27.24 -70.58
N ASP A 135 -16.81 -26.33 -70.03
CA ASP A 135 -16.69 -25.48 -68.84
C ASP A 135 -16.92 -26.14 -67.45
N GLU A 136 -16.13 -25.70 -66.44
CA GLU A 136 -16.52 -25.29 -65.06
C GLU A 136 -17.15 -26.30 -64.03
N PRO A 137 -17.32 -25.98 -62.72
CA PRO A 137 -16.27 -26.11 -61.70
C PRO A 137 -16.69 -26.86 -60.40
N SER A 138 -15.70 -27.01 -59.50
CA SER A 138 -15.79 -26.90 -58.03
C SER A 138 -17.09 -27.30 -57.30
N THR A 139 -17.04 -28.39 -56.52
CA THR A 139 -17.37 -28.31 -55.08
C THR A 139 -16.75 -29.46 -54.28
N ASN A 140 -15.70 -29.14 -53.53
CA ASN A 140 -15.23 -29.97 -52.43
C ASN A 140 -16.19 -29.85 -51.24
N HIS A 141 -16.71 -30.98 -50.74
CA HIS A 141 -17.14 -31.09 -49.35
C HIS A 141 -16.64 -32.42 -48.75
N LEU A 142 -15.43 -32.34 -48.20
CA LEU A 142 -15.05 -32.78 -46.86
C LEU A 142 -15.53 -34.17 -46.42
N LEU A 143 -14.70 -35.17 -46.72
CA LEU A 143 -14.52 -36.33 -45.84
C LEU A 143 -13.77 -35.88 -44.59
N ALA A 144 -14.39 -36.06 -43.43
CA ALA A 144 -13.76 -35.92 -42.12
C ALA A 144 -12.73 -37.04 -41.91
N PRO A 145 -11.54 -36.75 -41.34
CA PRO A 145 -10.58 -37.78 -40.98
C PRO A 145 -11.02 -38.48 -39.70
N ALA A 146 -11.30 -39.77 -39.81
CA ALA A 146 -11.44 -40.65 -38.67
C ALA A 146 -10.08 -40.82 -37.97
N CYS A 147 -10.11 -40.71 -36.65
CA CYS A 147 -8.98 -40.95 -35.75
C CYS A 147 -8.41 -42.38 -35.92
N PRO A 148 -7.08 -42.57 -35.99
CA PRO A 148 -6.49 -43.89 -35.84
C PRO A 148 -5.96 -44.04 -34.41
N SER A 149 -6.51 -45.01 -33.67
CA SER A 149 -5.91 -45.74 -32.54
C SER A 149 -7.04 -46.56 -31.92
N GLY A 150 -7.03 -47.88 -31.81
CA GLY A 150 -6.04 -48.92 -32.07
C GLY A 150 -6.66 -50.22 -31.50
N GLU A 151 -6.04 -51.35 -31.87
CA GLU A 151 -6.19 -52.68 -31.27
C GLU A 151 -7.27 -53.61 -31.85
N ASP A 152 -6.79 -54.46 -32.77
CA ASP A 152 -7.02 -55.90 -32.87
C ASP A 152 -8.43 -56.41 -32.55
N THR A 153 -9.17 -56.71 -33.61
CA THR A 153 -9.79 -58.03 -33.79
C THR A 153 -10.35 -58.14 -35.20
N ASP A 154 -9.82 -59.11 -35.95
CA ASP A 154 -10.48 -59.67 -37.12
C ASP A 154 -11.86 -60.18 -36.70
N PHE A 155 -12.93 -59.45 -37.05
CA PHE A 155 -14.28 -60.00 -37.00
C PHE A 155 -15.09 -59.56 -38.22
N VAL A 156 -15.32 -60.55 -39.07
CA VAL A 156 -16.01 -60.49 -40.34
C VAL A 156 -17.49 -60.19 -40.12
N GLY A 157 -18.02 -59.24 -40.91
CA GLY A 157 -19.41 -59.15 -41.35
C GLY A 157 -20.49 -59.61 -40.39
N PHE A 158 -21.01 -58.70 -39.57
CA PHE A 158 -22.37 -58.80 -39.07
C PHE A 158 -23.09 -57.52 -39.50
N GLU A 159 -24.25 -57.67 -40.14
CA GLU A 159 -25.18 -56.56 -40.33
C GLU A 159 -25.27 -55.79 -39.02
N GLU A 160 -24.94 -54.49 -39.03
CA GLU A 160 -25.20 -53.61 -37.90
C GLU A 160 -26.71 -53.64 -37.64
N SER A 161 -27.11 -54.50 -36.71
CA SER A 161 -28.48 -54.55 -36.21
C SER A 161 -28.85 -53.12 -35.80
N PRO A 162 -29.92 -52.53 -36.36
CA PRO A 162 -30.29 -51.13 -36.11
C PRO A 162 -30.40 -50.81 -34.61
N PHE A 163 -30.70 -51.81 -33.78
CA PHE A 163 -30.76 -51.71 -32.33
C PHE A 163 -29.40 -51.43 -31.66
N GLY A 164 -28.28 -51.92 -32.22
CA GLY A 164 -26.94 -51.67 -31.70
C GLY A 164 -26.53 -50.21 -31.82
N THR A 165 -26.81 -49.60 -32.98
CA THR A 165 -26.55 -48.19 -33.27
C THR A 165 -27.40 -47.26 -32.39
N GLU A 166 -28.66 -47.63 -32.12
CA GLU A 166 -29.51 -46.92 -31.17
C GLU A 166 -28.99 -47.01 -29.73
N LEU A 167 -28.57 -48.19 -29.27
CA LEU A 167 -27.99 -48.39 -27.94
C LEU A 167 -26.72 -47.56 -27.72
N VAL A 168 -25.83 -47.50 -28.72
CA VAL A 168 -24.64 -46.64 -28.68
C VAL A 168 -25.04 -45.16 -28.60
N ARG A 169 -26.00 -44.72 -29.42
CA ARG A 169 -26.49 -43.33 -29.40
C ARG A 169 -27.15 -42.95 -28.08
N LEU A 170 -28.00 -43.81 -27.50
CA LEU A 170 -28.59 -43.59 -26.18
C LEU A 170 -27.53 -43.53 -25.08
N ARG A 171 -26.53 -44.42 -25.11
CA ARG A 171 -25.42 -44.41 -24.15
C ARG A 171 -24.59 -43.13 -24.25
N CYS A 172 -24.29 -42.65 -25.46
CA CYS A 172 -23.63 -41.37 -25.67
C CYS A 172 -24.46 -40.19 -25.16
N SER A 173 -25.78 -40.19 -25.40
CA SER A 173 -26.70 -39.17 -24.89
C SER A 173 -26.82 -39.19 -23.36
N LEU A 174 -26.86 -40.38 -22.75
CA LEU A 174 -26.83 -40.53 -21.29
C LEU A 174 -25.52 -40.03 -20.69
N SER A 175 -24.37 -40.35 -21.29
CA SER A 175 -23.06 -39.83 -20.83
C SER A 175 -22.99 -38.30 -20.94
N ARG A 176 -23.53 -37.73 -22.01
CA ARG A 176 -23.62 -36.26 -22.18
C ARG A 176 -24.54 -35.62 -21.15
N LEU A 177 -25.73 -36.17 -20.91
CA LEU A 177 -26.67 -35.67 -19.90
C LEU A 177 -26.07 -35.79 -18.48
N LYS A 178 -25.33 -36.86 -18.18
CA LYS A 178 -24.60 -37.00 -16.91
C LYS A 178 -23.53 -35.92 -16.73
N CYS A 179 -22.71 -35.67 -17.75
CA CYS A 179 -21.71 -34.60 -17.73
C CYS A 179 -22.36 -33.21 -17.62
N GLN A 180 -23.53 -33.01 -18.23
CA GLN A 180 -24.28 -31.77 -18.09
C GLN A 180 -24.83 -31.60 -16.67
N LEU A 181 -25.37 -32.66 -16.07
CA LEU A 181 -25.87 -32.63 -14.69
C LEU A 181 -24.77 -32.31 -13.68
N THR A 182 -23.57 -32.89 -13.84
CA THR A 182 -22.46 -32.58 -12.93
C THR A 182 -22.02 -31.13 -13.03
N LYS A 183 -21.96 -30.58 -14.25
CA LYS A 183 -21.64 -29.17 -14.47
C LYS A 183 -22.69 -28.24 -13.87
N GLU A 184 -23.97 -28.53 -14.09
CA GLU A 184 -25.06 -27.76 -13.47
C GLU A 184 -25.05 -27.86 -11.93
N GLN A 185 -24.57 -28.98 -11.39
CA GLN A 185 -24.41 -29.14 -9.95
C GLN A 185 -23.23 -28.31 -9.42
N GLU A 186 -22.08 -28.34 -10.10
CA GLU A 186 -20.93 -27.50 -9.78
C GLU A 186 -21.30 -26.01 -9.85
N THR A 187 -21.95 -25.55 -10.92
CA THR A 187 -22.38 -24.15 -11.04
C THR A 187 -23.41 -23.76 -9.97
N ARG A 188 -24.32 -24.67 -9.62
CA ARG A 188 -25.27 -24.45 -8.52
C ARG A 188 -24.56 -24.30 -7.18
N GLU A 189 -23.56 -25.13 -6.90
CA GLU A 189 -22.76 -25.06 -5.67
C GLU A 189 -21.93 -23.78 -5.61
N GLU A 190 -21.34 -23.35 -6.73
CA GLU A 190 -20.63 -22.07 -6.85
C GLU A 190 -21.55 -20.87 -6.59
N LEU A 191 -22.73 -20.84 -7.23
CA LEU A 191 -23.72 -19.78 -7.01
C LEU A 191 -24.26 -19.77 -5.58
N GLN A 192 -24.44 -20.94 -4.96
CA GLN A 192 -24.87 -21.03 -3.57
C GLN A 192 -23.81 -20.44 -2.63
N ALA A 193 -22.52 -20.75 -2.85
CA ALA A 193 -21.43 -20.17 -2.08
C ALA A 193 -21.36 -18.64 -2.25
N GLU A 194 -21.59 -18.13 -3.45
CA GLU A 194 -21.64 -16.68 -3.70
C GLU A 194 -22.80 -16.01 -2.96
N VAL A 195 -24.00 -16.62 -2.95
CA VAL A 195 -25.14 -16.12 -2.16
C VAL A 195 -24.80 -16.11 -0.67
N ASP A 196 -24.18 -17.16 -0.15
CA ASP A 196 -23.81 -17.23 1.26
C ASP A 196 -22.77 -16.14 1.63
N ASN A 197 -21.79 -15.88 0.75
CA ASN A 197 -20.83 -14.80 0.92
C ASN A 197 -21.51 -13.42 0.95
N LEU A 198 -22.40 -13.15 -0.02
CA LEU A 198 -23.15 -11.89 -0.09
C LEU A 198 -24.05 -11.71 1.13
N VAL A 199 -24.67 -12.77 1.65
CA VAL A 199 -25.47 -12.73 2.88
C VAL A 199 -24.60 -12.37 4.09
N GLN A 200 -23.42 -12.99 4.22
CA GLN A 200 -22.48 -12.67 5.30
C GLN A 200 -21.99 -11.22 5.23
N GLU A 201 -21.67 -10.73 4.02
CA GLU A 201 -21.27 -9.33 3.82
C GLU A 201 -22.42 -8.38 4.18
N ASN A 202 -23.64 -8.70 3.76
CA ASN A 202 -24.81 -7.87 4.08
C ASN A 202 -25.05 -7.81 5.60
N MET A 203 -24.90 -8.94 6.30
CA MET A 203 -24.99 -8.98 7.76
C MET A 203 -23.91 -8.11 8.43
N ARG A 204 -22.65 -8.22 7.96
CA ARG A 204 -21.55 -7.38 8.46
C ARG A 204 -21.81 -5.88 8.23
N LEU A 205 -22.31 -5.52 7.05
CA LEU A 205 -22.66 -4.14 6.72
C LEU A 205 -23.81 -3.62 7.59
N GLN A 206 -24.82 -4.45 7.86
CA GLN A 206 -25.91 -4.10 8.77
C GLN A 206 -25.40 -3.84 10.20
N GLU A 207 -24.51 -4.68 10.71
CA GLU A 207 -23.86 -4.48 12.02
C GLU A 207 -23.04 -3.18 12.05
N GLU A 208 -22.29 -2.89 10.99
CA GLU A 208 -21.47 -1.67 10.87
C GLU A 208 -22.34 -0.40 10.82
N VAL A 209 -23.48 -0.46 10.12
CA VAL A 209 -24.47 0.62 10.09
C VAL A 209 -25.07 0.84 11.48
N LEU A 210 -25.47 -0.22 12.19
CA LEU A 210 -26.02 -0.10 13.54
C LEU A 210 -24.99 0.50 14.51
N ALA A 211 -23.74 0.04 14.46
CA ALA A 211 -22.66 0.61 15.26
C ALA A 211 -22.40 2.09 14.92
N SER A 212 -22.58 2.47 13.65
CA SER A 212 -22.45 3.87 13.24
C SER A 212 -23.60 4.74 13.73
N GLN A 213 -24.83 4.25 13.68
CA GLN A 213 -25.99 4.95 14.24
C GLN A 213 -25.86 5.10 15.76
N GLU A 214 -25.36 4.09 16.46
CA GLU A 214 -25.11 4.19 17.91
C GLU A 214 -24.08 5.28 18.23
N ARG A 215 -22.97 5.33 17.49
CA ARG A 215 -21.97 6.41 17.62
C ARG A 215 -22.58 7.78 17.33
N GLU A 216 -23.42 7.91 16.30
CA GLU A 216 -24.10 9.16 15.98
C GLU A 216 -25.04 9.60 17.11
N HIS A 217 -25.82 8.68 17.67
CA HIS A 217 -26.68 8.95 18.83
C HIS A 217 -25.87 9.37 20.07
N GLN A 218 -24.71 8.75 20.30
CA GLN A 218 -23.81 9.15 21.38
C GLN A 218 -23.27 10.58 21.18
N CYS A 219 -22.85 10.92 19.96
CA CYS A 219 -22.41 12.29 19.62
C CYS A 219 -23.53 13.31 19.83
N LEU A 220 -24.75 13.02 19.36
CA LEU A 220 -25.91 13.90 19.54
C LEU A 220 -26.26 14.07 21.02
N ASN A 221 -26.17 13.00 21.82
CA ASN A 221 -26.41 13.10 23.26
C ASN A 221 -25.36 13.97 23.96
N LEU A 222 -24.08 13.78 23.65
CA LEU A 222 -22.98 14.61 24.17
C LEU A 222 -23.12 16.08 23.74
N GLN A 223 -23.56 16.31 22.50
CA GLN A 223 -23.83 17.66 22.00
C GLN A 223 -24.98 18.32 22.78
N MET A 224 -26.07 17.60 23.04
CA MET A 224 -27.17 18.10 23.86
C MET A 224 -26.73 18.35 25.31
N GLU A 225 -25.87 17.50 25.89
CA GLU A 225 -25.27 17.73 27.21
C GLU A 225 -24.40 18.99 27.22
N MET A 226 -23.61 19.23 26.16
CA MET A 226 -22.82 20.44 26.00
C MET A 226 -23.70 21.69 25.89
N ASP A 227 -24.75 21.67 25.07
CA ASP A 227 -25.69 22.79 24.90
C ASP A 227 -26.37 23.17 26.23
N ILE A 228 -26.78 22.18 27.04
CA ILE A 228 -27.35 22.41 28.37
C ILE A 228 -26.32 23.09 29.29
N LEU A 229 -25.06 22.64 29.26
CA LEU A 229 -23.99 23.22 30.06
C LEU A 229 -23.60 24.63 29.59
N GLU A 230 -23.69 24.92 28.30
CA GLU A 230 -23.50 26.26 27.74
C GLU A 230 -24.59 27.22 28.21
N ASP A 231 -25.86 26.79 28.17
CA ASP A 231 -26.99 27.56 28.71
C ASP A 231 -26.80 27.85 30.21
N ASP A 232 -26.44 26.86 31.02
CA ASP A 232 -26.14 27.03 32.45
C ASP A 232 -24.94 27.98 32.70
N ARG A 233 -23.94 28.00 31.81
CA ARG A 233 -22.82 28.97 31.83
C ARG A 233 -23.30 30.40 31.58
N HIS A 234 -24.37 30.59 30.79
CA HIS A 234 -25.00 31.89 30.56
C HIS A 234 -25.90 32.34 31.72
N LEU A 235 -26.47 31.40 32.47
CA LEU A 235 -27.31 31.65 33.65
C LEU A 235 -26.47 31.90 34.94
N CYS A 236 -25.22 31.40 35.01
CA CYS A 236 -24.32 31.67 36.12
C CYS A 236 -23.65 33.06 36.03
N SER A 237 -24.00 33.97 36.95
CA SER A 237 -23.45 35.34 36.98
C SER A 237 -21.93 35.41 37.12
N ASN A 238 -21.28 34.41 37.74
CA ASN A 238 -19.82 34.33 37.85
C ASN A 238 -19.14 33.85 36.55
N CYS A 239 -19.78 32.98 35.76
CA CYS A 239 -19.24 32.49 34.49
C CYS A 239 -19.30 33.55 33.38
N ARG A 240 -20.30 34.44 33.42
CA ARG A 240 -20.42 35.60 32.51
C ARG A 240 -19.29 36.62 32.68
N ALA A 241 -18.66 36.67 33.86
CA ALA A 241 -17.51 37.52 34.13
C ALA A 241 -16.20 36.94 33.55
N LEU A 242 -16.05 35.62 33.56
CA LEU A 242 -14.90 34.91 33.00
C LEU A 242 -14.90 34.93 31.46
N ASN A 243 -16.07 34.79 30.82
CA ASN A 243 -16.18 34.84 29.35
C ASN A 243 -15.81 36.20 28.73
N ARG A 244 -15.76 37.26 29.55
CA ARG A 244 -15.37 38.62 29.12
C ARG A 244 -13.86 38.86 29.21
N LEU A 245 -13.13 37.97 29.88
CA LEU A 245 -11.67 38.00 30.02
C LEU A 245 -10.97 37.10 29.00
N GLU A 246 -11.68 36.15 28.39
CA GLU A 246 -11.14 35.24 27.35
C GLU A 246 -11.12 35.84 25.93
N GLN A 247 -11.74 37.01 25.69
CA GLN A 247 -11.65 37.75 24.42
C GLN A 247 -10.37 38.60 24.30
N CYS A 248 -9.23 38.09 24.78
CA CYS A 248 -7.94 38.60 24.35
C CYS A 248 -7.61 37.89 23.04
N GLU A 249 -7.80 38.60 21.92
CA GLU A 249 -7.30 38.20 20.61
C GLU A 249 -5.78 37.96 20.73
N GLU A 250 -5.37 36.69 20.70
CA GLU A 250 -3.98 36.34 20.44
C GLU A 250 -3.71 36.56 18.95
N PRO A 251 -2.55 37.09 18.55
CA PRO A 251 -2.27 37.35 17.14
C PRO A 251 -2.10 36.01 16.40
N GLU A 252 -3.05 35.69 15.52
CA GLU A 252 -3.09 34.52 14.62
C GLU A 252 -2.01 34.56 13.50
N GLU A 253 -0.83 35.13 13.74
CA GLU A 253 0.18 35.29 12.69
C GLU A 253 1.11 34.07 12.50
N GLU A 254 1.10 33.07 13.39
CA GLU A 254 2.00 31.89 13.27
C GLU A 254 1.31 30.59 12.77
N LEU A 255 -0.03 30.55 12.68
CA LEU A 255 -0.78 29.35 12.26
C LEU A 255 -1.23 29.38 10.79
N ALA A 256 -1.25 30.55 10.15
CA ALA A 256 -1.63 30.69 8.75
C ALA A 256 -0.53 30.25 7.75
N GLU A 257 0.73 30.12 8.19
CA GLU A 257 1.85 29.71 7.31
C GLU A 257 1.87 28.20 7.02
N LEU A 258 1.11 27.38 7.76
CA LEU A 258 1.05 25.93 7.56
C LEU A 258 0.06 25.49 6.48
N ASP A 259 -0.80 26.38 5.99
CA ASP A 259 -1.84 26.07 4.99
C ASP A 259 -1.32 26.17 3.53
N HIS A 260 -0.02 26.44 3.32
CA HIS A 260 0.60 26.58 1.99
C HIS A 260 1.49 25.39 1.57
N PHE A 261 1.57 24.34 2.40
CA PHE A 261 2.34 23.13 2.09
C PHE A 261 1.44 22.05 1.50
N SER A 262 1.51 21.91 0.18
CA SER A 262 0.79 20.87 -0.58
C SER A 262 1.60 19.58 -0.63
N MET A 263 0.95 18.45 -0.35
CA MET A 263 1.54 17.12 -0.46
C MET A 263 1.14 16.52 -1.81
N VAL A 264 2.08 16.39 -2.74
CA VAL A 264 1.82 15.83 -4.08
C VAL A 264 2.58 14.53 -4.27
N GLN A 265 1.84 13.52 -4.71
CA GLN A 265 2.36 12.18 -4.98
C GLN A 265 2.67 12.06 -6.48
N LEU A 266 3.96 11.92 -6.80
CA LEU A 266 4.42 11.76 -8.18
C LEU A 266 4.11 10.33 -8.67
N LYS A 267 4.05 10.15 -10.00
CA LYS A 267 3.66 8.87 -10.64
C LYS A 267 4.56 7.68 -10.30
N ASP A 268 5.78 7.95 -9.82
CA ASP A 268 6.75 6.93 -9.40
C ASP A 268 6.67 6.61 -7.89
N GLY A 269 5.64 7.11 -7.20
CA GLY A 269 5.39 6.84 -5.77
C GLY A 269 6.22 7.68 -4.80
N LEU A 270 7.00 8.64 -5.30
CA LEU A 270 7.73 9.60 -4.48
C LEU A 270 6.80 10.74 -4.04
N VAL A 271 6.77 11.02 -2.73
CA VAL A 271 6.02 12.14 -2.14
C VAL A 271 7.00 13.27 -1.84
N VAL A 272 6.73 14.45 -2.37
CA VAL A 272 7.55 15.66 -2.17
C VAL A 272 6.71 16.69 -1.41
N TYR A 273 7.35 17.36 -0.45
CA TYR A 273 6.75 18.41 0.40
C TYR A 273 7.40 19.76 0.07
N GLY A 274 6.60 20.78 -0.23
CA GLY A 274 7.11 22.13 -0.50
C GLY A 274 6.01 23.12 -0.89
N GLU A 275 6.34 24.42 -0.85
CA GLU A 275 5.44 25.50 -1.28
C GLU A 275 5.15 25.42 -2.78
N GLN A 276 3.89 25.67 -3.15
CA GLN A 276 3.36 25.52 -4.52
C GLN A 276 4.17 26.28 -5.59
N GLU A 277 4.87 27.35 -5.23
CA GLU A 277 5.56 28.25 -6.16
C GLU A 277 6.99 27.80 -6.55
N ASN A 278 7.58 26.82 -5.83
CA ASN A 278 8.92 26.30 -6.11
C ASN A 278 8.92 24.91 -6.79
N MET A 279 7.77 24.45 -7.27
CA MET A 279 7.65 23.16 -7.95
C MET A 279 8.24 23.25 -9.37
N PRO A 280 9.15 22.34 -9.75
CA PRO A 280 9.55 22.24 -11.15
C PRO A 280 8.31 21.88 -11.98
N GLU A 281 7.89 22.78 -12.87
CA GLU A 281 6.95 22.44 -13.95
C GLU A 281 7.45 21.17 -14.64
N ALA A 282 6.55 20.23 -14.89
CA ALA A 282 6.88 18.92 -15.43
C ALA A 282 7.66 19.03 -16.74
N ILE A 283 8.99 19.05 -16.63
CA ILE A 283 9.87 18.94 -17.78
C ILE A 283 9.85 17.47 -18.19
N ASP A 284 9.17 17.23 -19.30
CA ASP A 284 9.25 16.01 -20.07
C ASP A 284 10.71 15.85 -20.55
N SER A 285 11.52 15.15 -19.77
CA SER A 285 12.91 14.85 -20.14
C SER A 285 13.29 13.45 -19.71
N ARG A 286 13.10 12.57 -20.69
CA ARG A 286 13.79 11.30 -20.93
C ARG A 286 15.17 11.24 -20.24
N PRO A 287 15.51 10.14 -19.55
CA PRO A 287 16.68 10.11 -18.67
C PRO A 287 17.96 10.16 -19.49
N GLN A 288 18.71 11.26 -19.35
CA GLN A 288 20.10 11.33 -19.74
C GLN A 288 20.93 11.52 -18.47
N ALA A 289 21.66 10.47 -18.12
CA ALA A 289 22.61 10.47 -17.02
C ALA A 289 23.63 11.61 -17.19
N GLN A 290 23.64 12.57 -16.25
CA GLN A 290 24.71 13.54 -16.10
C GLN A 290 25.10 13.62 -14.62
N SER A 291 26.38 13.39 -14.38
CA SER A 291 27.06 13.23 -13.10
C SER A 291 27.27 14.54 -12.33
N GLN A 292 26.42 15.55 -12.50
CA GLN A 292 26.57 16.87 -11.85
C GLN A 292 25.68 17.04 -10.60
N ASP A 293 24.52 16.36 -10.55
CA ASP A 293 23.59 16.51 -9.42
C ASP A 293 24.07 15.83 -8.14
N ALA A 294 24.90 14.79 -8.26
CA ALA A 294 25.46 14.08 -7.11
C ALA A 294 26.44 14.95 -6.30
N GLU A 295 27.23 15.81 -6.97
CA GLU A 295 28.19 16.68 -6.28
C GLU A 295 27.49 17.84 -5.55
N SER A 296 26.42 18.40 -6.13
CA SER A 296 25.61 19.45 -5.50
C SER A 296 24.85 18.94 -4.27
N GLN A 297 24.27 17.74 -4.35
CA GLN A 297 23.60 17.09 -3.20
C GLN A 297 24.58 16.75 -2.07
N VAL A 298 25.79 16.29 -2.40
CA VAL A 298 26.85 16.05 -1.41
C VAL A 298 27.35 17.36 -0.79
N SER A 299 27.40 18.44 -1.56
CA SER A 299 27.74 19.78 -1.05
C SER A 299 26.69 20.29 -0.05
N LEU A 300 25.40 20.16 -0.36
CA LEU A 300 24.30 20.56 0.54
C LEU A 300 24.28 19.73 1.84
N LEU A 301 24.47 18.40 1.73
CA LEU A 301 24.57 17.53 2.91
C LEU A 301 25.80 17.88 3.77
N SER A 302 26.92 18.22 3.14
CA SER A 302 28.13 18.63 3.87
C SER A 302 27.97 19.98 4.57
N GLU A 303 27.22 20.90 3.98
CA GLU A 303 26.91 22.21 4.56
C GLU A 303 25.92 22.07 5.71
N LEU A 304 24.92 21.20 5.58
CA LEU A 304 23.99 20.85 6.65
C LEU A 304 24.72 20.16 7.82
N ASP A 305 25.63 19.23 7.54
CA ASP A 305 26.47 18.58 8.56
C ASP A 305 27.37 19.59 9.29
N ALA A 306 27.89 20.59 8.59
CA ALA A 306 28.67 21.67 9.20
C ALA A 306 27.79 22.54 10.12
N GLN A 307 26.57 22.86 9.70
CA GLN A 307 25.62 23.62 10.52
C GLN A 307 25.19 22.84 11.78
N TYR A 308 24.93 21.53 11.67
CA TYR A 308 24.65 20.69 12.83
C TYR A 308 25.84 20.60 13.78
N ARG A 309 27.07 20.49 13.27
CA ARG A 309 28.28 20.52 14.11
C ARG A 309 28.43 21.83 14.87
N LEU A 310 28.26 22.97 14.20
CA LEU A 310 28.33 24.29 14.85
C LEU A 310 27.26 24.47 15.91
N LEU A 311 26.06 23.93 15.67
CA LEU A 311 24.97 23.96 16.64
C LEU A 311 25.31 23.11 17.87
N ILE A 312 25.84 21.90 17.66
CA ILE A 312 26.31 21.02 18.74
C ILE A 312 27.40 21.72 19.56
N ASP A 313 28.42 22.29 18.92
CA ASP A 313 29.51 23.00 19.60
C ASP A 313 28.98 24.18 20.44
N LYS A 314 27.98 24.91 19.93
CA LYS A 314 27.32 25.99 20.67
C LYS A 314 26.53 25.46 21.88
N TYR A 315 25.83 24.34 21.73
CA TYR A 315 25.13 23.69 22.84
C TYR A 315 26.11 23.16 23.89
N GLU A 316 27.23 22.56 23.48
CA GLU A 316 28.29 22.11 24.37
C GLU A 316 28.94 23.29 25.11
N ALA A 317 29.21 24.40 24.42
CA ALA A 317 29.71 25.63 25.05
C ALA A 317 28.72 26.23 26.07
N LEU A 318 27.42 26.19 25.78
CA LEU A 318 26.37 26.64 26.71
C LEU A 318 26.26 25.71 27.93
N LEU A 319 26.36 24.40 27.72
CA LEU A 319 26.40 23.40 28.80
C LEU A 319 27.65 23.59 29.67
N ASP A 320 28.81 23.80 29.07
CA ASP A 320 30.06 24.07 29.78
C ASP A 320 30.03 25.39 30.55
N ALA A 321 29.47 26.46 29.96
CA ALA A 321 29.28 27.74 30.65
C ALA A 321 28.35 27.58 31.85
N ARG A 322 27.28 26.79 31.72
CA ARG A 322 26.36 26.47 32.82
C ARG A 322 27.05 25.64 33.90
N CYS A 323 27.84 24.62 33.53
CA CYS A 323 28.63 23.83 34.48
C CYS A 323 29.68 24.68 35.23
N ARG A 324 30.35 25.62 34.54
CA ARG A 324 31.31 26.55 35.16
C ARG A 324 30.62 27.57 36.06
N SER A 325 29.43 28.05 35.68
CA SER A 325 28.61 28.93 36.55
C SER A 325 28.16 28.22 37.82
N LEU A 326 27.84 26.93 37.73
CA LEU A 326 27.48 26.09 38.88
C LEU A 326 28.70 25.71 39.74
N ALA A 327 29.92 25.71 39.18
CA ALA A 327 31.16 25.41 39.91
C ALA A 327 31.75 26.64 40.65
N LEU A 328 31.35 27.86 40.29
CA LEU A 328 31.78 29.09 40.95
C LEU A 328 30.89 29.46 42.16
N ASP A 329 29.70 28.85 42.29
CA ASP A 329 28.79 29.00 43.42
C ASP A 329 28.70 27.70 44.27
N GLY A 330 29.73 27.43 45.09
CA GLY A 330 29.67 26.48 46.21
C GLY A 330 30.15 25.03 45.94
N PRO A 331 30.52 24.28 47.00
CA PRO A 331 31.29 23.04 46.85
C PRO A 331 30.43 21.90 46.26
N ALA A 332 31.04 21.13 45.36
CA ALA A 332 30.44 20.05 44.60
C ALA A 332 29.77 18.97 45.47
N PRO A 333 28.63 18.39 45.03
CA PRO A 333 28.29 17.02 45.35
C PRO A 333 29.05 16.10 44.37
N GLU A 334 29.92 15.24 44.91
CA GLU A 334 30.84 14.31 44.22
C GLU A 334 30.18 13.25 43.28
N ALA A 335 28.94 13.42 42.84
CA ALA A 335 28.19 12.38 42.12
C ALA A 335 28.20 12.50 40.58
N TRP A 336 28.77 13.56 39.99
CA TRP A 336 28.66 13.81 38.54
C TRP A 336 29.97 13.70 37.74
N LEU A 337 31.14 13.71 38.39
CA LEU A 337 32.43 13.59 37.68
C LEU A 337 32.73 12.16 37.20
N ASP A 338 32.17 11.15 37.87
CA ASP A 338 32.43 9.74 37.55
C ASP A 338 31.78 9.28 36.22
N ARG A 339 30.80 10.04 35.71
CA ARG A 339 30.10 9.69 34.46
C ARG A 339 30.77 10.27 33.21
N CYS A 340 31.59 11.30 33.35
CA CYS A 340 32.36 11.89 32.24
C CYS A 340 33.69 11.17 31.97
N GLN A 341 34.28 10.54 32.99
CA GLN A 341 35.58 9.86 32.82
C GLN A 341 35.46 8.51 32.10
N VAL A 342 34.30 7.85 32.16
CA VAL A 342 34.05 6.56 31.47
C VAL A 342 33.97 6.71 29.94
N ARG A 343 33.71 7.91 29.39
CA ARG A 343 33.67 8.11 27.92
C ARG A 343 35.02 8.42 27.27
N GLN A 344 36.07 8.75 28.03
CA GLN A 344 37.39 9.01 27.46
C GLN A 344 38.26 7.75 27.32
N SER A 345 37.95 6.62 27.97
CA SER A 345 38.72 5.38 27.85
C SER A 345 38.25 4.42 26.74
N GLY A 346 37.22 4.75 25.97
CA GLY A 346 36.67 3.89 24.91
C GLY A 346 37.20 4.16 23.49
N ARG A 347 38.11 5.11 23.30
CA ARG A 347 38.73 5.42 21.99
C ARG A 347 40.20 5.01 21.97
N GLY A 348 40.45 3.71 22.10
CA GLY A 348 41.75 3.09 21.84
C GLY A 348 41.54 1.66 21.39
N CYS A 349 42.12 1.33 20.23
CA CYS A 349 42.16 0.01 19.57
C CYS A 349 40.94 -0.41 18.74
N GLN A 350 41.00 -0.18 17.42
CA GLN A 350 41.35 -1.23 16.44
C GLN A 350 41.53 -0.63 15.05
N LYS A 351 42.81 -0.41 14.68
CA LYS A 351 43.31 -0.48 13.31
C LYS A 351 44.39 -1.56 13.35
N GLU A 352 44.05 -2.73 12.86
CA GLU A 352 44.91 -3.63 12.09
C GLU A 352 44.03 -4.24 10.98
#